data_AF-A0AA94H783-F1
#
_entry.id   AF-A0AA94H783-F1
#
_cell.length_a   1.000
_cell.length_b   1.000
_cell.length_c   1.000
_cell.angle_alpha   90.00
_cell.angle_beta   90.00
_cell.angle_gamma   90.00
#
_symmetry.space_group_name_H-M   'P 1'
#
loop_
_entity.id
_entity.type
_entity.pdbx_description
1 polymer ?
#
loop_
_entity_poly.entity_id
_entity_poly.type
_entity_poly.pdbx_seq_one_letter_code
_entity_poly.pdbx_strand_id
1 'polypeptide(L)'
;MMNSCLVEYFRKIDILFLELDKLAPENDVKNRSIRNEFAGLMVISLAANYENCVKTILINYADLFHDKFSHQVERKYSYLNSRIKYETLKEYLSHFDGDLFNFENKVSKYSIKLKNEINKTYDQILTWRHSYAHANSVITSLTDAYKAHRYAKYILYSFEDSLLGHAKRDSVRLINIFNRNSSFAFDAIESNYEKIKDRINNETNLIAQKDEANYLLATARKFKTICEEAQQKANECSINILPSILNQAQNAATECQKASKAFSALKNGLCQAAT
;
A
#
# COMPACT_ATOMS: atom_id res chain seq x y z
N MET A 1 13.36 -12.38 -11.09
CA MET A 1 12.25 -13.36 -11.01
C MET A 1 12.04 -13.66 -9.54
N MET A 2 10.80 -13.67 -9.04
CA MET A 2 10.53 -14.20 -7.70
C MET A 2 11.08 -15.63 -7.63
N ASN A 3 11.68 -16.00 -6.50
CA ASN A 3 12.04 -17.39 -6.21
C ASN A 3 10.73 -18.19 -6.17
N SER A 4 10.42 -18.90 -7.26
CA SER A 4 9.26 -19.76 -7.33
C SER A 4 9.38 -20.89 -6.31
N CYS A 5 8.26 -21.24 -5.67
CA CYS A 5 8.21 -22.38 -4.76
C CYS A 5 8.33 -23.73 -5.48
N LEU A 6 8.34 -23.74 -6.82
CA LEU A 6 8.35 -24.96 -7.65
C LEU A 6 9.75 -25.41 -8.08
N VAL A 7 10.77 -24.58 -7.91
CA VAL A 7 12.13 -24.84 -8.40
C VAL A 7 12.66 -26.18 -7.88
N GLU A 8 12.52 -26.43 -6.58
CA GLU A 8 13.01 -27.66 -5.96
C GLU A 8 12.26 -28.90 -6.42
N TYR A 9 10.94 -28.79 -6.62
CA TYR A 9 10.13 -29.88 -7.15
C TYR A 9 10.57 -30.27 -8.56
N PHE A 10 10.84 -29.29 -9.43
CA PHE A 10 11.28 -29.55 -10.79
C PHE A 10 12.71 -30.06 -10.85
N ARG A 11 13.60 -29.54 -10.00
CA ARG A 11 15.00 -30.00 -9.90
C ARG A 11 15.06 -31.49 -9.55
N LYS A 12 14.23 -31.97 -8.62
CA LYS A 12 14.16 -33.39 -8.25
C LYS A 12 13.82 -34.29 -9.44
N ILE A 13 12.89 -33.87 -10.30
CA ILE A 13 12.50 -34.62 -11.50
C ILE A 13 13.58 -34.58 -12.57
N ASP A 14 14.24 -33.43 -12.76
CA ASP A 14 15.36 -33.32 -13.69
C ASP A 14 16.50 -34.26 -13.30
N ILE A 15 16.84 -34.33 -12.01
CA ILE A 15 17.83 -35.27 -11.47
C ILE A 15 17.37 -36.72 -11.69
N LEU A 16 16.12 -37.04 -11.33
CA LEU A 16 15.58 -38.39 -11.50
C LEU A 16 15.67 -38.85 -12.96
N PHE A 17 15.29 -38.01 -13.92
CA PHE A 17 15.42 -38.34 -15.34
C PHE A 17 16.86 -38.64 -15.74
N LEU A 18 17.81 -37.79 -15.34
CA LEU A 18 19.22 -37.97 -15.67
C LEU A 18 19.79 -39.26 -15.07
N GLU A 19 19.38 -39.62 -13.85
CA GLU A 19 19.80 -40.86 -13.21
C GLU A 19 19.21 -42.09 -13.91
N LEU A 20 17.92 -42.08 -14.25
CA LEU A 20 17.28 -43.16 -14.99
C LEU A 20 17.88 -43.34 -16.39
N ASP A 21 18.15 -42.24 -17.09
CA ASP A 21 18.76 -42.28 -18.42
C ASP A 21 20.21 -42.79 -18.38
N LYS A 22 20.97 -42.41 -17.35
CA LYS A 22 22.33 -42.93 -17.12
C LYS A 22 22.33 -44.43 -16.82
N LEU A 23 21.35 -44.91 -16.05
CA LEU A 23 21.24 -46.34 -15.69
C LEU A 23 20.86 -47.22 -16.87
N ALA A 24 20.04 -46.70 -17.79
CA ALA A 24 19.57 -47.45 -18.94
C ALA A 24 19.62 -46.59 -20.21
N PRO A 25 20.80 -46.32 -20.80
CA PRO A 25 20.93 -45.38 -21.92
C PRO A 25 20.08 -45.76 -23.15
N GLU A 26 19.57 -44.75 -23.86
CA GLU A 26 18.69 -44.93 -25.03
C GLU A 26 19.36 -45.70 -26.19
N ASN A 27 20.67 -45.54 -26.34
CA ASN A 27 21.43 -46.15 -27.44
C ASN A 27 21.65 -47.67 -27.26
N ASP A 28 21.39 -48.22 -26.08
CA ASP A 28 21.54 -49.64 -25.82
C ASP A 28 20.20 -50.37 -25.98
N VAL A 29 20.09 -51.15 -27.06
CA VAL A 29 18.88 -51.91 -27.39
C VAL A 29 18.49 -52.90 -26.28
N LYS A 30 19.46 -53.42 -25.51
CA LYS A 30 19.19 -54.34 -24.40
C LYS A 30 18.40 -53.68 -23.28
N ASN A 31 18.49 -52.35 -23.16
CA ASN A 31 17.83 -51.59 -22.12
C ASN A 31 16.39 -51.21 -22.45
N ARG A 32 15.86 -51.60 -23.62
CA ARG A 32 14.50 -51.20 -24.03
C ARG A 32 13.43 -51.58 -23.02
N SER A 33 13.49 -52.81 -22.48
CA SER A 33 12.49 -53.28 -21.51
C SER A 33 12.53 -52.47 -20.21
N ILE A 34 13.71 -52.22 -19.65
CA ILE A 34 13.85 -51.46 -18.41
C ILE A 34 13.54 -49.97 -18.60
N ARG A 35 13.84 -49.39 -19.77
CA ARG A 35 13.44 -48.01 -20.09
C ARG A 35 11.93 -47.84 -20.15
N ASN A 36 11.19 -48.86 -20.57
CA ASN A 36 9.72 -48.82 -20.54
C ASN A 36 9.21 -48.77 -19.09
N GLU A 37 9.76 -49.58 -18.19
CA GLU A 37 9.43 -49.52 -16.76
C GLU A 37 9.80 -48.16 -16.16
N PHE A 38 10.97 -47.63 -16.50
CA PHE A 38 11.38 -46.29 -16.07
C PHE A 38 10.43 -45.21 -16.58
N ALA A 39 9.90 -45.32 -17.79
CA ALA A 39 8.90 -44.40 -18.31
C ALA A 39 7.62 -44.40 -17.47
N GLY A 40 7.13 -45.59 -17.11
CA GLY A 40 5.96 -45.75 -16.22
C GLY A 40 6.18 -45.13 -14.84
N LEU A 41 7.31 -45.48 -14.19
CA LEU A 41 7.70 -44.94 -12.88
C LEU A 41 7.90 -43.41 -12.92
N MET A 42 8.50 -42.90 -13.99
CA MET A 42 8.67 -41.46 -14.20
C MET A 42 7.33 -40.75 -14.26
N VAL A 43 6.37 -41.27 -15.03
CA VAL A 43 5.04 -40.67 -15.14
C VAL A 43 4.29 -40.67 -13.80
N ILE A 44 4.39 -41.74 -13.00
CA ILE A 44 3.83 -41.76 -11.64
C ILE A 44 4.47 -40.65 -10.79
N SER A 45 5.79 -40.53 -10.83
CA SER A 45 6.54 -39.53 -10.09
C SER A 45 6.17 -38.10 -10.51
N LEU A 46 6.00 -37.86 -11.81
CA LEU A 46 5.55 -36.58 -12.36
C LEU A 46 4.18 -36.19 -11.81
N ALA A 47 3.19 -37.09 -11.90
CA ALA A 47 1.83 -36.79 -11.46
C ALA A 47 1.76 -36.49 -9.95
N ALA A 48 2.46 -37.28 -9.12
CA ALA A 48 2.56 -37.03 -7.68
C ALA A 48 3.27 -35.70 -7.38
N ASN A 49 4.31 -35.37 -8.15
CA ASN A 49 5.01 -34.11 -7.97
C ASN A 49 4.16 -32.89 -8.34
N TYR A 50 3.38 -32.96 -9.42
CA TYR A 50 2.48 -31.86 -9.81
C TYR A 50 1.38 -31.65 -8.79
N GLU A 51 0.88 -32.73 -8.20
CA GLU A 51 -0.05 -32.65 -7.08
C GLU A 51 0.55 -31.85 -5.91
N ASN A 52 1.78 -32.17 -5.52
CA ASN A 52 2.48 -31.44 -4.46
C ASN A 52 2.77 -29.98 -4.84
N CYS A 53 3.14 -29.71 -6.10
CA CYS A 53 3.31 -28.34 -6.59
C CYS A 53 2.04 -27.52 -6.40
N VAL A 54 0.90 -28.06 -6.84
CA VAL A 54 -0.40 -27.36 -6.74
C VAL A 54 -0.80 -27.19 -5.28
N LYS A 55 -0.65 -28.22 -4.43
CA LYS A 55 -0.86 -28.11 -2.98
C LYS A 55 -0.04 -26.98 -2.37
N THR A 56 1.26 -26.95 -2.64
CA THR A 56 2.16 -25.90 -2.12
C THR A 56 1.75 -24.52 -2.60
N ILE A 57 1.36 -24.35 -3.87
CA ILE A 57 0.88 -23.05 -4.37
C ILE A 57 -0.39 -22.60 -3.63
N LEU A 58 -1.36 -23.49 -3.43
CA LEU A 58 -2.61 -23.15 -2.73
C LEU A 58 -2.39 -22.81 -1.26
N ILE A 59 -1.53 -23.56 -0.56
CA ILE A 59 -1.16 -23.29 0.83
C ILE A 59 -0.43 -21.95 0.93
N ASN A 60 0.58 -21.73 0.08
CA ASN A 60 1.30 -20.45 0.04
C ASN A 60 0.40 -19.26 -0.27
N TYR A 61 -0.67 -19.45 -1.05
CA TYR A 61 -1.65 -18.39 -1.30
C TYR A 61 -2.40 -18.06 -0.01
N ALA A 62 -2.91 -19.08 0.68
CA ALA A 62 -3.65 -18.92 1.92
C ALA A 62 -2.80 -18.30 3.05
N ASP A 63 -1.51 -18.65 3.11
CA ASP A 63 -0.53 -18.06 4.03
C ASP A 63 -0.36 -16.54 3.86
N LEU A 64 -0.61 -15.98 2.66
CA LEU A 64 -0.55 -14.53 2.44
C LEU A 64 -1.63 -13.77 3.22
N PHE A 65 -2.73 -14.44 3.59
CA PHE A 65 -3.87 -13.81 4.24
C PHE A 65 -3.90 -14.11 5.74
N HIS A 66 -3.86 -15.39 6.12
CA HIS A 66 -3.93 -15.79 7.53
C HIS A 66 -3.53 -17.26 7.76
N ASP A 67 -2.76 -17.51 8.81
CA ASP A 67 -2.29 -18.86 9.23
C ASP A 67 -3.42 -19.90 9.38
N LYS A 68 -4.48 -19.59 10.15
CA LYS A 68 -5.68 -20.43 10.22
C LYS A 68 -6.31 -20.78 8.86
N PHE A 69 -6.29 -19.87 7.89
CA PHE A 69 -6.84 -20.14 6.56
C PHE A 69 -5.93 -21.12 5.81
N SER A 70 -4.61 -20.95 5.92
CA SER A 70 -3.64 -21.91 5.41
C SER A 70 -3.86 -23.32 5.94
N HIS A 71 -4.03 -23.48 7.26
CA HIS A 71 -4.36 -24.77 7.85
C HIS A 71 -5.68 -25.37 7.34
N GLN A 72 -6.69 -24.54 7.07
CA GLN A 72 -7.94 -25.02 6.46
C GLN A 72 -7.72 -25.52 5.03
N VAL A 73 -6.93 -24.79 4.23
CA VAL A 73 -6.58 -25.16 2.86
C VAL A 73 -5.74 -26.44 2.86
N GLU A 74 -4.70 -26.53 3.68
CA GLU A 74 -3.89 -27.73 3.86
C GLU A 74 -4.75 -28.95 4.21
N ARG A 75 -5.68 -28.82 5.18
CA ARG A 75 -6.59 -29.91 5.54
C ARG A 75 -7.53 -30.28 4.39
N LYS A 76 -8.14 -29.30 3.73
CA LYS A 76 -9.08 -29.50 2.61
C LYS A 76 -8.42 -30.23 1.44
N TYR A 77 -7.16 -29.91 1.17
CA TYR A 77 -6.41 -30.44 0.03
C TYR A 77 -5.34 -31.46 0.44
N SER A 78 -5.37 -31.98 1.67
CA SER A 78 -4.46 -33.04 2.13
C SER A 78 -4.51 -34.27 1.21
N TYR A 79 -5.72 -34.66 0.80
CA TYR A 79 -6.00 -35.76 -0.14
C TYR A 79 -6.33 -35.27 -1.55
N LEU A 80 -5.66 -34.23 -2.02
CA LEU A 80 -5.81 -33.79 -3.42
C LEU A 80 -5.60 -35.01 -4.32
N ASN A 81 -6.62 -35.41 -5.08
CA ASN A 81 -6.47 -36.56 -5.94
C ASN A 81 -5.52 -36.20 -7.07
N SER A 82 -4.60 -37.11 -7.36
CA SER A 82 -3.60 -37.17 -8.46
C SER A 82 -4.20 -37.14 -9.89
N ARG A 83 -5.27 -36.38 -10.07
CA ARG A 83 -6.02 -36.09 -11.30
C ARG A 83 -6.14 -34.58 -11.52
N ILE A 84 -5.12 -33.79 -11.16
CA ILE A 84 -5.15 -32.34 -11.35
C ILE A 84 -4.97 -32.01 -12.83
N LYS A 85 -6.08 -31.95 -13.56
CA LYS A 85 -6.12 -31.57 -14.98
C LYS A 85 -5.93 -30.07 -15.17
N TYR A 86 -5.67 -29.65 -16.40
CA TYR A 86 -5.62 -28.24 -16.77
C TYR A 86 -6.89 -27.47 -16.35
N GLU A 87 -8.09 -28.02 -16.61
CA GLU A 87 -9.35 -27.38 -16.19
C GLU A 87 -9.50 -27.30 -14.67
N THR A 88 -8.99 -28.28 -13.92
CA THR A 88 -8.98 -28.23 -12.45
C THR A 88 -8.15 -27.05 -11.93
N LEU A 89 -7.06 -26.70 -12.61
CA LEU A 89 -6.28 -25.50 -12.25
C LEU A 89 -7.10 -24.22 -12.46
N LYS A 90 -7.90 -24.16 -13.52
CA LYS A 90 -8.81 -23.02 -13.78
C LYS A 90 -9.87 -22.90 -12.71
N GLU A 91 -10.47 -24.02 -12.30
CA GLU A 91 -11.41 -24.05 -11.18
C GLU A 91 -10.78 -23.55 -9.88
N TYR A 92 -9.54 -23.92 -9.59
CA TYR A 92 -8.81 -23.39 -8.42
C TYR A 92 -8.56 -21.90 -8.52
N LEU A 93 -8.18 -21.36 -9.69
CA LEU A 93 -8.07 -19.91 -9.86
C LEU A 93 -9.39 -19.21 -9.55
N SER A 94 -10.52 -19.72 -10.06
CA SER A 94 -11.83 -19.13 -9.78
C SER A 94 -12.23 -19.19 -8.30
N HIS A 95 -11.84 -20.23 -7.56
CA HIS A 95 -12.14 -20.35 -6.13
C HIS A 95 -11.28 -19.50 -5.21
N PHE A 96 -10.09 -19.10 -5.68
CA PHE A 96 -9.11 -18.36 -4.90
C PHE A 96 -8.83 -16.97 -5.49
N ASP A 97 -9.81 -16.38 -6.20
CA ASP A 97 -9.70 -15.04 -6.80
C ASP A 97 -8.42 -14.85 -7.64
N GLY A 98 -7.97 -15.91 -8.31
CA GLY A 98 -6.81 -15.91 -9.19
C GLY A 98 -7.11 -15.30 -10.56
N ASP A 99 -6.07 -14.82 -11.23
CA ASP A 99 -6.18 -14.20 -12.55
C ASP A 99 -6.25 -15.28 -13.67
N LEU A 100 -7.48 -15.77 -13.90
CA LEU A 100 -7.77 -16.76 -14.93
C LEU A 100 -7.38 -16.27 -16.35
N PHE A 101 -7.65 -15.01 -16.65
CA PHE A 101 -7.33 -14.44 -17.96
C PHE A 101 -5.82 -14.43 -18.21
N ASN A 102 -5.02 -13.98 -17.24
CA ASN A 102 -3.57 -14.03 -17.33
C ASN A 102 -3.04 -15.46 -17.44
N PHE A 103 -3.68 -16.42 -16.75
CA PHE A 103 -3.28 -17.83 -16.81
C PHE A 103 -3.44 -18.38 -18.23
N GLU A 104 -4.64 -18.26 -18.81
CA GLU A 104 -4.94 -18.74 -20.15
C GLU A 104 -4.09 -18.03 -21.22
N ASN A 105 -3.91 -16.71 -21.09
CA ASN A 105 -3.06 -15.94 -22.00
C ASN A 105 -1.59 -16.41 -21.96
N LYS A 106 -1.04 -16.69 -20.79
CA LYS A 106 0.33 -17.21 -20.66
C LYS A 106 0.48 -18.60 -21.25
N VAL A 107 -0.44 -19.50 -20.93
CA VAL A 107 -0.44 -20.86 -21.46
C VAL A 107 -0.55 -20.83 -22.98
N SER A 108 -1.45 -20.02 -23.54
CA SER A 108 -1.59 -19.81 -24.99
C SER A 108 -0.30 -19.28 -25.63
N LYS A 109 0.33 -18.25 -25.04
CA LYS A 109 1.62 -17.72 -25.51
C LYS A 109 2.72 -18.79 -25.53
N TYR A 110 2.79 -19.63 -24.51
CA TYR A 110 3.75 -20.73 -24.48
C TYR A 110 3.42 -21.83 -25.50
N SER A 111 2.15 -22.17 -25.68
CA SER A 111 1.71 -23.11 -26.72
C SER A 111 2.15 -22.66 -28.12
N ILE A 112 1.94 -21.37 -28.45
CA ILE A 112 2.36 -20.78 -29.72
C ILE A 112 3.88 -20.81 -29.86
N LYS A 113 4.61 -20.35 -28.82
CA LYS A 113 6.08 -20.29 -28.84
C LYS A 113 6.71 -21.67 -29.03
N LEU A 114 6.17 -22.69 -28.38
CA LEU A 114 6.67 -24.06 -28.41
C LEU A 114 6.10 -24.88 -29.58
N LYS A 115 5.16 -24.31 -30.35
CA LYS A 115 4.43 -24.99 -31.43
C LYS A 115 3.81 -26.31 -30.96
N ASN A 116 3.23 -26.32 -29.77
CA ASN A 116 2.62 -27.50 -29.17
C ASN A 116 1.44 -27.13 -28.26
N GLU A 117 0.43 -28.00 -28.18
CA GLU A 117 -0.69 -27.85 -27.25
C GLU A 117 -0.27 -28.35 -25.86
N ILE A 118 0.40 -27.47 -25.10
CA ILE A 118 1.01 -27.86 -23.82
C ILE A 118 -0.04 -28.28 -22.77
N ASN A 119 -1.26 -27.75 -22.85
CA ASN A 119 -2.38 -28.13 -21.98
C ASN A 119 -2.81 -29.58 -22.22
N LYS A 120 -2.97 -30.01 -23.48
CA LYS A 120 -3.27 -31.40 -23.81
C LYS A 120 -2.12 -32.31 -23.40
N THR A 121 -0.87 -31.87 -23.61
CA THR A 121 0.31 -32.65 -23.21
C THR A 121 0.40 -32.82 -21.68
N TYR A 122 0.00 -31.80 -20.92
CA TYR A 122 -0.07 -31.89 -19.46
C TYR A 122 -1.12 -32.91 -19.00
N ASP A 123 -2.33 -32.85 -19.56
CA ASP A 123 -3.39 -33.82 -19.24
C ASP A 123 -3.00 -35.25 -19.68
N GLN A 124 -2.24 -35.38 -20.76
CA GLN A 124 -1.75 -36.67 -21.27
C GLN A 124 -0.87 -37.41 -20.24
N ILE A 125 -0.12 -36.68 -19.40
CA ILE A 125 0.69 -37.30 -18.32
C ILE A 125 -0.22 -38.05 -17.34
N LEU A 126 -1.40 -37.51 -17.02
CA LEU A 126 -2.36 -38.16 -16.14
C LEU A 126 -2.98 -39.41 -16.79
N THR A 127 -3.22 -39.35 -18.10
CA THR A 127 -3.66 -40.52 -18.89
C THR A 127 -2.61 -41.63 -18.85
N TRP A 128 -1.35 -41.31 -19.14
CA TRP A 128 -0.24 -42.26 -19.06
C TRP A 128 -0.10 -42.87 -17.66
N ARG A 129 -0.23 -42.03 -16.62
CA ARG A 129 -0.17 -42.48 -15.23
C ARG A 129 -1.27 -43.50 -14.93
N HIS A 130 -2.50 -43.21 -15.36
CA HIS A 130 -3.63 -44.11 -15.17
C HIS A 130 -3.41 -45.45 -15.87
N SER A 131 -2.95 -45.44 -17.12
CA SER A 131 -2.63 -46.66 -17.89
C SER A 131 -1.55 -47.51 -17.21
N TYR A 132 -0.49 -46.89 -16.70
CA TYR A 132 0.57 -47.63 -16.04
C TYR A 132 0.14 -48.15 -14.66
N ALA A 133 -0.43 -47.30 -13.80
CA ALA A 133 -0.78 -47.66 -12.43
C ALA A 133 -1.91 -48.70 -12.32
N HIS A 134 -2.85 -48.74 -13.27
CA HIS A 134 -3.99 -49.66 -13.20
C HIS A 134 -3.97 -50.79 -14.23
N ALA A 135 -3.36 -50.58 -15.40
CA ALA A 135 -3.33 -51.58 -16.47
C ALA A 135 -1.91 -52.14 -16.72
N ASN A 136 -0.92 -51.70 -15.94
CA ASN A 136 0.51 -52.03 -16.13
C ASN A 136 0.97 -51.82 -17.59
N SER A 137 0.39 -50.82 -18.25
CA SER A 137 0.59 -50.57 -19.68
C SER A 137 1.44 -49.32 -19.87
N VAL A 138 2.63 -49.52 -20.41
CA VAL A 138 3.55 -48.44 -20.77
C VAL A 138 3.25 -47.98 -22.18
N ILE A 139 2.59 -46.82 -22.29
CA ILE A 139 2.17 -46.22 -23.56
C ILE A 139 2.99 -44.98 -23.95
N THR A 140 4.12 -44.76 -23.28
CA THR A 140 5.02 -43.63 -23.53
C THR A 140 6.48 -44.04 -23.33
N SER A 141 7.41 -43.28 -23.92
CA SER A 141 8.84 -43.47 -23.69
C SER A 141 9.32 -42.60 -22.52
N LEU A 142 10.46 -42.96 -21.93
CA LEU A 142 11.08 -42.17 -20.85
C LEU A 142 11.39 -40.74 -21.32
N THR A 143 11.90 -40.60 -22.54
CA THR A 143 12.23 -39.32 -23.18
C THR A 143 10.97 -38.49 -23.44
N ASP A 144 9.88 -39.09 -23.90
CA ASP A 144 8.60 -38.39 -24.14
C ASP A 144 7.95 -37.95 -22.83
N ALA A 145 7.98 -38.78 -21.78
CA ALA A 145 7.51 -38.41 -20.45
C ALA A 145 8.27 -37.18 -19.93
N TYR A 146 9.60 -37.15 -20.07
CA TYR A 146 10.40 -35.99 -19.66
C TYR A 146 10.16 -34.76 -20.54
N LYS A 147 9.98 -34.93 -21.85
CA LYS A 147 9.60 -33.84 -22.75
C LYS A 147 8.26 -33.22 -22.36
N ALA A 148 7.26 -34.04 -22.04
CA ALA A 148 5.98 -33.59 -21.53
C ALA A 148 6.14 -32.84 -20.20
N HIS A 149 7.04 -33.29 -19.32
CA HIS A 149 7.37 -32.58 -18.10
C HIS A 149 7.88 -31.15 -18.34
N ARG A 150 8.74 -30.95 -19.33
CA ARG A 150 9.22 -29.61 -19.69
C ARG A 150 8.07 -28.66 -20.07
N TYR A 151 7.03 -29.17 -20.73
CA TYR A 151 5.84 -28.40 -21.05
C TYR A 151 4.96 -28.12 -19.83
N ALA A 152 4.78 -29.12 -18.96
CA ALA A 152 4.05 -28.99 -17.72
C ALA A 152 4.61 -27.89 -16.79
N LYS A 153 5.93 -27.69 -16.77
CA LYS A 153 6.56 -26.60 -16.00
C LYS A 153 5.96 -25.23 -16.35
N TYR A 154 5.73 -24.96 -17.64
CA TYR A 154 5.16 -23.68 -18.07
C TYR A 154 3.72 -23.47 -17.58
N ILE A 155 2.92 -24.54 -17.53
CA ILE A 155 1.56 -24.48 -16.99
C ILE A 155 1.60 -24.21 -15.49
N LEU A 156 2.39 -24.96 -14.73
CA LEU A 156 2.47 -24.82 -13.28
C LEU A 156 3.06 -23.46 -12.87
N TYR A 157 4.08 -22.95 -13.57
CA TYR A 157 4.58 -21.58 -13.35
C TYR A 157 3.55 -20.50 -13.72
N SER A 158 2.77 -20.72 -14.77
CA SER A 158 1.69 -19.79 -15.14
C SER A 158 0.59 -19.78 -14.07
N PHE A 159 0.25 -20.95 -13.53
CA PHE A 159 -0.71 -21.09 -12.44
C PHE A 159 -0.20 -20.40 -11.15
N GLU A 160 1.06 -20.64 -10.76
CA GLU A 160 1.68 -19.98 -9.61
C GLU A 160 1.65 -18.45 -9.74
N ASP A 161 2.06 -17.89 -10.89
CA ASP A 161 2.05 -16.42 -11.04
C ASP A 161 0.63 -15.84 -11.14
N SER A 162 -0.30 -16.54 -11.79
CA SER A 162 -1.69 -16.08 -11.86
C SER A 162 -2.41 -16.12 -10.52
N LEU A 163 -1.93 -16.92 -9.56
CA LEU A 163 -2.49 -16.95 -8.22
C LEU A 163 -1.65 -16.11 -7.23
N LEU A 164 -0.43 -16.56 -6.91
CA LEU A 164 0.44 -15.88 -5.94
C LEU A 164 0.95 -14.55 -6.46
N GLY A 165 1.36 -14.51 -7.73
CA GLY A 165 1.84 -13.28 -8.36
C GLY A 165 0.73 -12.23 -8.42
N HIS A 166 -0.50 -12.64 -8.74
CA HIS A 166 -1.67 -11.76 -8.75
C HIS A 166 -1.96 -11.21 -7.35
N ALA A 167 -2.12 -12.06 -6.34
CA ALA A 167 -2.38 -11.66 -4.96
C ALA A 167 -1.34 -10.66 -4.42
N LYS A 168 -0.05 -10.91 -4.70
CA LYS A 168 1.04 -10.01 -4.30
C LYS A 168 0.97 -8.67 -5.01
N ARG A 169 0.69 -8.65 -6.33
CA ARG A 169 0.52 -7.41 -7.09
C ARG A 169 -0.65 -6.59 -6.57
N ASP A 170 -1.76 -7.25 -6.26
CA ASP A 170 -2.96 -6.59 -5.74
C ASP A 170 -2.74 -6.04 -4.33
N SER A 171 -2.03 -6.77 -3.47
CA SER A 171 -1.63 -6.30 -2.15
C SER A 171 -0.77 -5.03 -2.24
N VAL A 172 0.24 -5.02 -3.12
CA VAL A 172 1.09 -3.84 -3.35
C VAL A 172 0.27 -2.67 -3.91
N ARG A 173 -0.66 -2.94 -4.83
CA ARG A 173 -1.56 -1.91 -5.39
C ARG A 173 -2.43 -1.28 -4.30
N LEU A 174 -3.02 -2.09 -3.42
CA LEU A 174 -3.86 -1.60 -2.32
C LEU A 174 -3.07 -0.78 -1.32
N ILE A 175 -1.85 -1.21 -0.96
CA ILE A 175 -0.95 -0.45 -0.08
C ILE A 175 -0.62 0.92 -0.72
N ASN A 176 -0.32 0.94 -2.02
CA ASN A 176 -0.03 2.20 -2.72
C ASN A 176 -1.22 3.15 -2.75
N ILE A 177 -2.44 2.62 -2.94
CA ILE A 177 -3.68 3.42 -2.87
C ILE A 177 -3.89 3.96 -1.46
N PHE A 178 -3.72 3.12 -0.44
CA PHE A 178 -3.85 3.52 0.97
C PHE A 178 -2.86 4.64 1.30
N ASN A 179 -1.58 4.46 1.00
CA ASN A 179 -0.54 5.47 1.26
C ASN A 179 -0.83 6.79 0.56
N ARG A 180 -1.31 6.74 -0.69
CA ARG A 180 -1.71 7.94 -1.43
C ARG A 180 -2.88 8.67 -0.77
N ASN A 181 -3.89 7.92 -0.32
CA ASN A 181 -5.05 8.50 0.37
C ASN A 181 -4.68 9.07 1.75
N SER A 182 -3.80 8.39 2.49
CA SER A 182 -3.26 8.89 3.75
C SER A 182 -2.49 10.19 3.54
N SER A 183 -1.63 10.28 2.52
CA SER A 183 -0.92 11.52 2.17
C SER A 183 -1.89 12.68 1.95
N PHE A 184 -2.92 12.48 1.13
CA PHE A 184 -3.92 13.52 0.89
C PHE A 184 -4.67 13.95 2.16
N ALA A 185 -4.95 13.00 3.06
CA ALA A 185 -5.57 13.32 4.35
C ALA A 185 -4.63 14.13 5.25
N PHE A 186 -3.35 13.78 5.30
CA PHE A 186 -2.34 14.54 6.03
C PHE A 186 -2.17 15.96 5.49
N ASP A 187 -2.06 16.12 4.17
CA ASP A 187 -1.95 17.43 3.51
C ASP A 187 -3.16 18.33 3.83
N ALA A 188 -4.37 17.75 3.86
CA ALA A 188 -5.59 18.48 4.23
C ALA A 188 -5.62 18.89 5.71
N ILE A 189 -5.15 18.03 6.61
CA ILE A 189 -5.03 18.34 8.04
C ILE A 189 -4.00 19.45 8.25
N GLU A 190 -2.84 19.36 7.61
CA GLU A 190 -1.77 20.36 7.71
C GLU A 190 -2.24 21.72 7.18
N SER A 191 -2.93 21.75 6.04
CA SER A 191 -3.53 22.98 5.50
C SER A 191 -4.57 23.60 6.45
N ASN A 192 -5.38 22.78 7.14
CA ASN A 192 -6.34 23.27 8.12
C ASN A 192 -5.66 23.78 9.40
N TYR A 193 -4.59 23.13 9.85
CA TYR A 193 -3.81 23.57 11.00
C TYR A 193 -3.20 24.95 10.78
N GLU A 194 -2.55 25.20 9.63
CA GLU A 194 -1.97 26.52 9.34
C GLU A 194 -3.05 27.62 9.26
N LYS A 195 -4.23 27.33 8.69
CA LYS A 195 -5.36 28.29 8.71
C LYS A 195 -5.84 28.63 10.12
N ILE A 196 -5.89 27.63 11.02
CA ILE A 196 -6.30 27.84 12.41
C ILE A 196 -5.25 28.67 13.15
N LYS A 197 -3.98 28.35 12.96
CA LYS A 197 -2.84 29.09 13.54
C LYS A 197 -2.83 30.55 13.09
N ASP A 198 -3.07 30.83 11.81
CA ASP A 198 -3.20 32.20 11.30
C ASP A 198 -4.37 32.95 11.94
N ARG A 199 -5.53 32.29 12.12
CA ARG A 199 -6.67 32.88 12.83
C ARG A 199 -6.35 33.20 14.28
N ILE A 200 -5.74 32.26 15.01
CA ILE A 200 -5.32 32.48 16.40
C ILE A 200 -4.34 33.65 16.50
N ASN A 201 -3.35 33.71 15.61
CA ASN A 201 -2.39 34.82 15.57
C ASN A 201 -3.08 36.16 15.31
N ASN A 202 -4.01 36.20 14.35
CA ASN A 202 -4.79 37.41 14.05
C ASN A 202 -5.67 37.84 15.23
N GLU A 203 -6.37 36.91 15.88
CA GLU A 203 -7.18 37.20 17.07
C GLU A 203 -6.33 37.67 18.25
N THR A 204 -5.17 37.03 18.48
CA THR A 204 -4.24 37.42 19.54
C THR A 204 -3.72 38.85 19.32
N ASN A 205 -3.38 39.20 18.08
CA ASN A 205 -2.97 40.56 17.71
C ASN A 205 -4.10 41.58 17.93
N LEU A 206 -5.34 41.24 17.58
CA LEU A 206 -6.51 42.10 17.83
C LEU A 206 -6.79 42.31 19.32
N ILE A 207 -6.61 41.28 20.15
CA ILE A 207 -6.75 41.37 21.61
C ILE A 207 -5.66 42.29 22.18
N ALA A 208 -4.40 42.09 21.78
CA ALA A 208 -3.29 42.93 22.24
C ALA A 208 -3.52 44.43 21.91
N GLN A 209 -4.00 44.73 20.70
CA GLN A 209 -4.36 46.10 20.31
C GLN A 209 -5.52 46.68 21.13
N LYS A 210 -6.54 45.87 21.43
CA LYS A 210 -7.69 46.30 22.25
C LYS A 210 -7.27 46.58 23.69
N ASP A 211 -6.43 45.74 24.28
CA ASP A 211 -5.96 45.93 25.66
C ASP A 211 -5.07 47.17 25.78
N GLU A 212 -4.21 47.43 24.79
CA GLU A 212 -3.42 48.67 24.72
C GLU A 212 -4.31 49.92 24.57
N ALA A 213 -5.32 49.87 23.69
CA ALA A 213 -6.28 50.96 23.53
C ALA A 213 -7.10 51.22 24.81
N ASN A 214 -7.52 50.15 25.50
CA ASN A 214 -8.24 50.24 26.77
C ASN A 214 -7.36 50.85 27.88
N TYR A 215 -6.08 50.47 27.94
CA TYR A 215 -5.10 51.03 28.88
C TYR A 215 -4.85 52.53 28.64
N LEU A 216 -4.68 52.95 27.39
CA LEU A 216 -4.53 54.36 27.02
C LEU A 216 -5.77 55.18 27.37
N LEU A 217 -6.97 54.64 27.12
CA LEU A 217 -8.24 55.29 27.47
C LEU A 217 -8.39 55.48 29.00
N ALA A 218 -8.03 54.47 29.79
CA ALA A 218 -8.06 54.55 31.25
C ALA A 218 -7.07 55.60 31.79
N THR A 219 -5.88 55.66 31.20
CA THR A 219 -4.85 56.65 31.56
C THR A 219 -5.30 58.08 31.23
N ALA A 220 -5.89 58.30 30.05
CA ALA A 220 -6.44 59.60 29.66
C ALA A 220 -7.57 60.07 30.61
N ARG A 221 -8.43 59.15 31.07
CA ARG A 221 -9.47 59.46 32.06
C ARG A 221 -8.86 59.89 33.40
N LYS A 222 -7.85 59.17 33.91
CA LYS A 222 -7.14 59.56 35.13
C LYS A 222 -6.51 60.95 35.00
N PHE A 223 -5.85 61.23 33.88
CA PHE A 223 -5.29 62.56 33.61
C PHE A 223 -6.37 63.65 33.58
N LYS A 224 -7.51 63.39 32.95
CA LYS A 224 -8.63 64.35 32.93
C LYS A 224 -9.13 64.66 34.34
N THR A 225 -9.32 63.65 35.19
CA THR A 225 -9.73 63.85 36.59
C THR A 225 -8.71 64.67 37.38
N ILE A 226 -7.41 64.38 37.22
CA ILE A 226 -6.33 65.15 37.87
C ILE A 226 -6.37 66.62 37.43
N CYS A 227 -6.59 66.89 36.14
CA CYS A 227 -6.70 68.27 35.64
C CYS A 227 -7.94 68.99 36.17
N GLU A 228 -9.09 68.30 36.26
CA GLU A 228 -10.33 68.85 36.83
C GLU A 228 -10.17 69.19 38.32
N GLU A 229 -9.54 68.31 39.10
CA GLU A 229 -9.21 68.56 40.52
C GLU A 229 -8.22 69.73 40.69
N ALA A 230 -7.20 69.82 39.83
CA ALA A 230 -6.24 70.92 39.85
C ALA A 230 -6.90 72.27 39.51
N GLN A 231 -7.82 72.28 38.53
CA GLN A 231 -8.59 73.47 38.18
C GLN A 231 -9.53 73.89 39.31
N GLN A 232 -10.20 72.93 39.95
CA GLN A 232 -11.05 73.20 41.10
C GLN A 232 -10.24 73.81 42.25
N LYS A 233 -9.10 73.22 42.60
CA LYS A 233 -8.19 73.77 43.62
C LYS A 233 -7.66 75.15 43.24
N ALA A 234 -7.34 75.40 41.98
CA ALA A 234 -6.91 76.72 41.51
C ALA A 234 -8.03 77.76 41.66
N ASN A 235 -9.28 77.38 41.36
CA ASN A 235 -10.44 78.25 41.53
C ASN A 235 -10.74 78.52 43.02
N GLU A 236 -10.60 77.51 43.88
CA GLU A 236 -10.68 77.65 45.35
C GLU A 236 -9.57 78.54 45.91
N CYS A 237 -8.38 78.49 45.29
CA CYS A 237 -7.21 79.30 45.65
C CYS A 237 -7.19 80.68 44.96
N SER A 238 -8.36 81.27 44.69
CA SER A 238 -8.51 82.67 44.24
C SER A 238 -8.09 83.68 45.32
N ILE A 239 -6.81 83.63 45.70
CA ILE A 239 -6.05 84.65 46.41
C ILE A 239 -4.70 84.77 45.65
N ASN A 240 -4.60 85.80 44.81
CA ASN A 240 -3.38 86.36 44.20
C ASN A 240 -2.26 85.38 43.77
N ILE A 241 -2.44 84.72 42.63
CA ILE A 241 -1.35 84.03 41.93
C ILE A 241 -0.74 84.97 40.87
N LEU A 242 0.59 85.12 40.89
CA LEU A 242 1.38 85.95 39.97
C LEU A 242 1.09 85.62 38.49
N PRO A 243 0.96 86.64 37.60
CA PRO A 243 0.64 86.45 36.17
C PRO A 243 1.56 85.48 35.39
N SER A 244 2.79 85.25 35.86
CA SER A 244 3.74 84.33 35.22
C SER A 244 3.35 82.85 35.35
N ILE A 245 2.71 82.46 36.47
CA ILE A 245 2.25 81.09 36.71
C ILE A 245 0.97 80.82 35.89
N LEU A 246 0.09 81.82 35.77
CA LEU A 246 -1.09 81.73 34.91
C LEU A 246 -0.71 81.48 33.44
N ASN A 247 0.34 82.15 32.96
CA ASN A 247 0.81 82.00 31.59
C ASN A 247 1.45 80.62 31.34
N GLN A 248 2.19 80.08 32.32
CA GLN A 248 2.72 78.72 32.24
C GLN A 248 1.61 77.65 32.28
N ALA A 249 0.60 77.84 33.12
CA ALA A 249 -0.57 76.96 33.17
C ALA A 249 -1.39 77.00 31.87
N GLN A 250 -1.57 78.18 31.27
CA GLN A 250 -2.24 78.35 29.98
C GLN A 250 -1.45 77.71 28.83
N ASN A 251 -0.12 77.82 28.84
CA ASN A 251 0.73 77.14 27.85
C ASN A 251 0.65 75.61 28.00
N ALA A 252 0.73 75.10 29.23
CA ALA A 252 0.57 73.66 29.51
C ALA A 252 -0.83 73.15 29.11
N ALA A 253 -1.89 73.92 29.37
CA ALA A 253 -3.26 73.59 28.94
C ALA A 253 -3.39 73.60 27.41
N THR A 254 -2.71 74.52 26.73
CA THR A 254 -2.69 74.59 25.26
C THR A 254 -1.93 73.43 24.64
N GLU A 255 -0.79 73.04 25.21
CA GLU A 255 -0.06 71.83 24.80
C GLU A 255 -0.87 70.56 25.05
N CYS A 256 -1.57 70.48 26.18
CA CYS A 256 -2.47 69.38 26.50
C CYS A 256 -3.66 69.30 25.51
N GLN A 257 -4.23 70.43 25.09
CA GLN A 257 -5.26 70.47 24.04
C GLN A 257 -4.71 70.06 22.67
N LYS A 258 -3.48 70.47 22.32
CA LYS A 258 -2.82 70.04 21.07
C LYS A 258 -2.58 68.53 21.08
N ALA A 259 -2.10 67.98 22.19
CA ALA A 259 -1.91 66.53 22.37
C ALA A 259 -3.25 65.78 22.26
N SER A 260 -4.32 66.29 22.88
CA SER A 260 -5.67 65.69 22.79
C SER A 260 -6.24 65.71 21.36
N LYS A 261 -6.03 66.79 20.60
CA LYS A 261 -6.42 66.86 19.18
C LYS A 261 -5.59 65.92 18.31
N ALA A 262 -4.28 65.84 18.54
CA ALA A 262 -3.40 64.90 17.84
C ALA A 262 -3.82 63.44 18.11
N PHE A 263 -4.19 63.13 19.35
CA PHE A 263 -4.67 61.80 19.73
C PHE A 263 -6.02 61.46 19.08
N SER A 264 -6.94 62.43 18.99
CA SER A 264 -8.22 62.27 18.28
C SER A 264 -8.02 62.05 16.77
N ALA A 265 -7.04 62.73 16.16
CA ALA A 265 -6.70 62.55 14.76
C ALA A 265 -6.07 61.16 14.49
N LEU A 266 -5.17 60.70 15.37
CA LEU A 266 -4.60 59.35 15.34
C LEU A 266 -5.68 58.27 15.45
N LYS A 267 -6.65 58.45 16.36
CA LYS A 267 -7.80 57.54 16.50
C LYS A 267 -8.62 57.44 15.21
N ASN A 268 -8.88 58.56 14.55
CA ASN A 268 -9.64 58.58 13.29
C ASN A 268 -8.85 57.94 12.14
N GLY A 269 -7.52 58.12 12.10
CA GLY A 269 -6.65 57.46 11.12
C GLY A 269 -6.57 55.94 11.30
N LEU A 270 -6.47 55.47 12.55
CA LEU A 270 -6.46 54.03 12.86
C LEU A 270 -7.81 53.36 12.56
N CYS A 271 -8.94 54.05 12.73
CA CYS A 271 -10.25 53.53 12.34
C CYS A 271 -10.44 53.44 10.82
N GLN A 272 -9.78 54.30 10.02
CA GLN A 272 -9.83 54.24 8.55
C GLN A 272 -8.87 53.18 7.96
N ALA A 273 -7.81 52.82 8.68
CA ALA A 273 -6.87 51.78 8.27
C ALA A 273 -7.35 50.34 8.58
N ALA A 274 -8.45 50.19 9.35
CA ALA A 274 -9.01 48.91 9.78
C ALA A 274 -10.27 48.47 8.99
N THR A 275 -10.62 49.19 7.92
CA THR A 275 -11.67 48.87 6.93
C THR A 275 -11.05 48.71 5.56
#